data_AF-A0A957M8L3-F1
#
_entry.id   AF-A0A957M8L3-F1
#
_cell.length_a   1.000
_cell.length_b   1.000
_cell.length_c   1.000
_cell.angle_alpha   90.00
_cell.angle_beta   90.00
_cell.angle_gamma   90.00
#
_symmetry.space_group_name_H-M   'P 1'
#
loop_
_entity.id
_entity.type
_entity.pdbx_description
1 polymer ?
#
loop_
_entity_poly.entity_id
_entity_poly.type
_entity_poly.pdbx_seq_one_letter_code
_entity_poly.pdbx_strand_id
1 'polypeptide(L)'
;VTRVSDPHCLDVEAQIVELRCLDRSRLDPRLHTLTDEEWDLLRESNAVMLNIDYPLGMAAYHLFSQVSTAVGRIIGVYVLGKAATLNGRVGDVMIPNVVYDEHSQNTFLFRNCFTATDVSSLLNFGTVFDNQKAVTVRGTILQNRSFMHVFYEEGYTDIEMEAGPYLSGIYEDV
;
A
#
# COMPACT_ATOMS: atom_id res chain seq x y z
N VAL A 1 6.82 -13.55 -13.75
CA VAL A 1 5.89 -12.39 -13.67
C VAL A 1 5.05 -12.42 -14.92
N THR A 2 3.77 -12.71 -14.77
CA THR A 2 2.79 -12.65 -15.86
C THR A 2 2.11 -11.29 -15.79
N ARG A 3 2.11 -10.55 -16.90
CA ARG A 3 1.38 -9.27 -17.00
C ARG A 3 0.01 -9.53 -17.59
N VAL A 4 -1.01 -8.94 -16.97
CA VAL A 4 -2.38 -8.94 -17.48
C VAL A 4 -2.72 -7.51 -17.87
N SER A 5 -2.90 -7.29 -19.17
CA SER A 5 -3.34 -6.02 -19.75
C SER A 5 -4.85 -5.84 -19.57
N ASP A 6 -5.29 -4.57 -19.42
CA ASP A 6 -6.67 -4.16 -19.13
C ASP A 6 -7.73 -4.95 -19.91
N PRO A 7 -8.59 -5.73 -19.22
CA PRO A 7 -9.85 -6.19 -19.78
C PRO A 7 -10.89 -5.05 -19.69
N HIS A 8 -10.74 -4.04 -20.54
CA HIS A 8 -11.77 -3.10 -20.98
C HIS A 8 -12.48 -2.18 -19.96
N CYS A 9 -12.15 -2.15 -18.66
CA CYS A 9 -13.04 -1.47 -17.68
C CYS A 9 -12.37 -0.61 -16.60
N LEU A 10 -11.08 -0.77 -16.30
CA LEU A 10 -10.46 -0.08 -15.16
C LEU A 10 -9.16 0.66 -15.49
N ASP A 11 -8.63 0.56 -16.72
CA ASP A 11 -7.37 1.20 -17.17
C ASP A 11 -6.22 1.04 -16.15
N VAL A 12 -6.14 -0.15 -15.55
CA VAL A 12 -5.16 -0.52 -14.53
C VAL A 12 -4.49 -1.81 -14.96
N GLU A 13 -3.16 -1.80 -15.04
CA GLU A 13 -2.38 -3.01 -15.29
C GLU A 13 -2.22 -3.83 -14.01
N ALA A 14 -2.14 -5.15 -14.16
CA ALA A 14 -1.85 -6.04 -13.05
C ALA A 14 -0.71 -7.01 -13.39
N GLN A 15 0.05 -7.36 -12.37
CA GLN A 15 1.11 -8.35 -12.43
C GLN A 15 0.79 -9.49 -11.46
N ILE A 16 0.92 -10.71 -11.97
CA ILE A 16 0.76 -11.94 -11.20
C ILE A 16 2.15 -12.56 -11.02
N VAL A 17 2.54 -12.75 -9.76
CA VAL A 17 3.83 -13.32 -9.37
C VAL A 17 3.59 -14.54 -8.49
N GLU A 18 3.85 -15.72 -9.03
CA GLU A 18 3.83 -16.96 -8.25
C GLU A 18 5.04 -17.02 -7.34
N LEU A 19 4.82 -17.18 -6.02
CA LEU A 19 5.91 -17.13 -5.05
C LEU A 19 6.92 -18.28 -5.24
N ARG A 20 6.45 -19.47 -5.62
CA ARG A 20 7.31 -20.61 -5.95
C ARG A 20 8.28 -20.38 -7.10
N CYS A 21 7.98 -19.41 -7.96
CA CYS A 21 8.76 -19.08 -9.15
C CYS A 21 9.76 -17.94 -8.90
N LEU A 22 9.86 -17.44 -7.67
CA LEU A 22 10.85 -16.44 -7.30
C LEU A 22 12.25 -17.04 -7.35
N ASP A 23 13.15 -16.31 -8.00
CA ASP A 23 14.56 -16.68 -8.10
C ASP A 23 15.37 -15.74 -7.21
N ARG A 24 15.91 -16.32 -6.12
CA ARG A 24 16.75 -15.60 -5.15
C ARG A 24 17.89 -14.83 -5.83
N SER A 25 18.51 -15.39 -6.88
CA SER A 25 19.65 -14.76 -7.55
C SER A 25 19.28 -13.49 -8.33
N ARG A 26 17.99 -13.29 -8.60
CA ARG A 26 17.45 -12.15 -9.36
C ARG A 26 16.82 -11.09 -8.46
N LEU A 27 16.76 -11.31 -7.16
CA LEU A 27 16.31 -10.33 -6.19
C LEU A 27 17.44 -9.37 -5.82
N ASP A 28 17.05 -8.20 -5.30
CA ASP A 28 18.01 -7.28 -4.71
C ASP A 28 18.71 -7.99 -3.52
N PRO A 29 20.06 -7.99 -3.46
CA PRO A 29 20.79 -8.64 -2.37
C PRO A 29 20.38 -8.18 -0.97
N ARG A 30 19.86 -6.96 -0.83
CA ARG A 30 19.34 -6.43 0.45
C ARG A 30 18.11 -7.19 0.95
N LEU A 31 17.41 -7.90 0.07
CA LEU A 31 16.24 -8.72 0.37
C LEU A 31 16.61 -10.19 0.66
N HIS A 32 17.89 -10.53 0.73
CA HIS A 32 18.36 -11.88 1.08
C HIS A 32 18.28 -12.12 2.60
N THR A 33 17.10 -11.90 3.17
CA THR A 33 16.83 -12.05 4.61
C THR A 33 16.36 -13.46 4.99
N LEU A 34 15.80 -14.19 4.03
CA LEU A 34 15.30 -15.55 4.24
C LEU A 34 16.43 -16.59 4.26
N THR A 35 16.30 -17.55 5.16
CA THR A 35 17.13 -18.75 5.27
C THR A 35 16.89 -19.70 4.09
N ASP A 36 17.80 -20.66 3.88
CA ASP A 36 17.65 -21.65 2.81
C ASP A 36 16.39 -22.52 3.00
N GLU A 37 16.05 -22.85 4.26
CA GLU A 37 14.83 -23.60 4.60
C GLU A 37 13.56 -22.81 4.25
N GLU A 38 13.51 -21.50 4.53
CA GLU A 38 12.37 -20.65 4.14
C GLU A 38 12.24 -20.51 2.62
N TRP A 39 13.35 -20.50 1.88
CA TRP A 39 13.34 -20.54 0.42
C TRP A 39 12.80 -21.86 -0.13
N ASP A 40 13.10 -22.99 0.53
CA ASP A 40 12.51 -24.28 0.16
C ASP A 40 11.00 -24.30 0.41
N LEU A 41 10.53 -23.72 1.52
CA LEU A 41 9.09 -23.56 1.78
C LEU A 41 8.41 -22.68 0.71
N LEU A 42 9.06 -21.60 0.25
CA LEU A 42 8.52 -20.77 -0.83
C LEU A 42 8.39 -21.53 -2.14
N ARG A 43 9.33 -22.42 -2.48
CA ARG A 43 9.25 -23.28 -3.69
C ARG A 43 8.07 -24.24 -3.68
N GLU A 44 7.60 -24.62 -2.50
CA GLU A 44 6.41 -25.48 -2.33
C GLU A 44 5.10 -24.67 -2.28
N SER A 45 5.18 -23.35 -2.16
CA SER A 45 4.02 -22.48 -1.99
C SER A 45 3.15 -22.38 -3.24
N ASN A 46 1.83 -22.45 -3.06
CA ASN A 46 0.86 -22.12 -4.09
C ASN A 46 0.37 -20.67 -4.02
N ALA A 47 0.97 -19.84 -3.15
CA ALA A 47 0.60 -18.44 -3.02
C ALA A 47 1.07 -17.62 -4.22
N VAL A 48 0.31 -16.56 -4.48
CA VAL A 48 0.50 -15.64 -5.59
C VAL A 48 0.44 -14.23 -5.04
N MET A 49 1.36 -13.38 -5.48
CA MET A 49 1.30 -11.94 -5.28
C MET A 49 0.64 -11.30 -6.50
N LEU A 50 -0.49 -10.63 -6.26
CA LEU A 50 -1.18 -9.80 -7.23
C LEU A 50 -0.78 -8.34 -6.99
N ASN A 51 -0.02 -7.78 -7.91
CA ASN A 51 0.41 -6.37 -7.86
C ASN A 51 -0.43 -5.56 -8.85
N ILE A 52 -1.15 -4.56 -8.35
CA ILE A 52 -2.09 -3.73 -9.11
C ILE A 52 -1.48 -2.35 -9.29
N ASP A 53 -1.42 -1.85 -10.53
CA ASP A 53 -0.79 -0.58 -10.84
C ASP A 53 -1.71 0.61 -10.55
N TYR A 54 -1.47 1.27 -9.42
CA TYR A 54 -1.93 2.62 -9.12
C TYR A 54 -3.44 2.91 -9.35
N PRO A 55 -4.36 2.16 -8.70
CA PRO A 55 -5.78 2.42 -8.84
C PRO A 55 -6.19 3.66 -8.03
N LEU A 56 -6.40 4.78 -8.72
CA LEU A 56 -6.69 6.07 -8.10
C LEU A 56 -8.05 6.09 -7.38
N GLY A 57 -8.07 6.55 -6.13
CA GLY A 57 -9.32 6.82 -5.41
C GLY A 57 -10.21 5.59 -5.24
N MET A 58 -11.50 5.76 -5.52
CA MET A 58 -12.50 4.69 -5.39
C MET A 58 -12.27 3.49 -6.32
N ALA A 59 -11.42 3.61 -7.34
CA ALA A 59 -11.01 2.46 -8.14
C ALA A 59 -10.36 1.38 -7.25
N ALA A 60 -9.59 1.79 -6.23
CA ALA A 60 -8.96 0.86 -5.29
C ALA A 60 -9.99 0.04 -4.50
N TYR A 61 -11.08 0.68 -4.03
CA TYR A 61 -12.18 0.00 -3.35
C TYR A 61 -12.85 -1.04 -4.27
N HIS A 62 -13.23 -0.62 -5.49
CA HIS A 62 -13.91 -1.52 -6.42
C HIS A 62 -13.02 -2.69 -6.85
N LEU A 63 -11.75 -2.44 -7.14
CA LEU A 63 -10.79 -3.48 -7.45
C LEU A 63 -10.62 -4.46 -6.30
N PHE A 64 -10.42 -3.96 -5.08
CA PHE A 64 -10.26 -4.81 -3.91
C PHE A 64 -11.51 -5.68 -3.68
N SER A 65 -12.71 -5.10 -3.72
CA SER A 65 -13.97 -5.83 -3.53
C SER A 65 -14.20 -6.93 -4.58
N GLN A 66 -13.81 -6.68 -5.84
CA GLN A 66 -13.85 -7.73 -6.87
C GLN A 66 -12.83 -8.83 -6.60
N VAL A 67 -11.60 -8.46 -6.20
CA VAL A 67 -10.55 -9.44 -5.86
C VAL A 67 -10.95 -10.26 -4.65
N SER A 68 -11.40 -9.65 -3.56
CA SER A 68 -11.83 -10.31 -2.32
C SER A 68 -12.96 -11.31 -2.57
N THR A 69 -13.92 -10.95 -3.43
CA THR A 69 -15.03 -11.82 -3.82
C THR A 69 -14.57 -12.98 -4.72
N ALA A 70 -13.57 -12.76 -5.57
CA ALA A 70 -13.11 -13.75 -6.55
C ALA A 70 -12.09 -14.75 -5.99
N VAL A 71 -11.37 -14.41 -4.92
CA VAL A 71 -10.31 -15.25 -4.35
C VAL A 71 -10.74 -15.93 -3.06
N GLY A 72 -10.31 -17.18 -2.87
CA GLY A 72 -10.71 -17.95 -1.69
C GLY A 72 -10.06 -17.49 -0.37
N ARG A 73 -8.86 -16.90 -0.43
CA ARG A 73 -8.13 -16.44 0.77
C ARG A 73 -7.15 -15.32 0.42
N ILE A 74 -7.24 -14.20 1.15
CA ILE A 74 -6.24 -13.13 1.16
C ILE A 74 -5.35 -13.32 2.40
N ILE A 75 -4.03 -13.38 2.20
CA ILE A 75 -3.05 -13.59 3.29
C ILE A 75 -2.48 -12.25 3.78
N GLY A 76 -2.42 -11.25 2.90
CA GLY A 76 -1.94 -9.92 3.22
C GLY A 76 -2.33 -8.92 2.13
N VAL A 77 -2.46 -7.66 2.53
CA VAL A 77 -2.72 -6.53 1.64
C VAL A 77 -1.65 -5.48 1.90
N TYR A 78 -0.96 -5.06 0.84
CA TYR A 78 0.11 -4.08 0.92
C TYR A 78 -0.25 -2.91 0.02
N VAL A 79 -0.54 -1.76 0.63
CA VAL A 79 -0.85 -0.52 -0.10
C VAL A 79 0.40 0.34 -0.12
N LEU A 80 0.95 0.55 -1.31
CA LEU A 80 2.10 1.42 -1.54
C LEU A 80 1.71 2.50 -2.53
N GLY A 81 1.96 3.75 -2.16
CA GLY A 81 1.60 4.90 -2.99
C GLY A 81 2.56 6.07 -2.78
N LYS A 82 2.37 7.11 -3.58
CA LYS A 82 3.01 8.40 -3.36
C LYS A 82 2.06 9.26 -2.54
N ALA A 83 2.60 9.97 -1.57
CA ALA A 83 1.87 10.92 -0.77
C ALA A 83 2.55 12.30 -0.82
N ALA A 84 1.76 13.35 -0.64
CA ALA A 84 2.32 14.62 -0.20
C ALA A 84 2.58 14.54 1.30
N THR A 85 3.66 15.16 1.76
CA THR A 85 4.04 15.18 3.17
C THR A 85 3.98 16.59 3.73
N LEU A 86 3.56 16.72 4.99
CA LEU A 86 3.49 17.98 5.73
C LEU A 86 4.64 18.15 6.75
N ASN A 87 5.36 17.07 7.07
CA ASN A 87 6.43 17.06 8.07
C ASN A 87 7.75 16.43 7.58
N GLY A 88 7.77 15.81 6.40
CA GLY A 88 8.93 15.16 5.81
C GLY A 88 9.50 15.90 4.60
N ARG A 89 10.32 15.18 3.83
CA ARG A 89 10.94 15.63 2.57
C ARG A 89 10.66 14.63 1.46
N VAL A 90 10.83 15.09 0.22
CA VAL A 90 10.76 14.20 -0.95
C VAL A 90 11.78 13.07 -0.81
N GLY A 91 11.30 11.83 -0.88
CA GLY A 91 12.12 10.62 -0.71
C GLY A 91 12.02 9.98 0.68
N ASP A 92 11.40 10.64 1.65
CA ASP A 92 11.05 10.02 2.93
C ASP A 92 9.91 9.01 2.76
N VAL A 93 9.86 8.02 3.65
CA VAL A 93 8.83 6.97 3.68
C VAL A 93 7.91 7.19 4.88
N MET A 94 6.62 7.22 4.63
CA MET A 94 5.58 7.39 5.66
C MET A 94 4.85 6.07 5.86
N ILE A 95 4.77 5.61 7.11
CA ILE A 95 4.06 4.39 7.50
C ILE A 95 2.93 4.81 8.44
N PRO A 96 1.70 4.98 7.93
CA PRO A 96 0.56 5.37 8.76
C PRO A 96 -0.02 4.17 9.52
N ASN A 97 -0.60 4.50 10.68
CA ASN A 97 -1.44 3.61 11.48
C ASN A 97 -2.88 4.15 11.64
N VAL A 98 -3.10 5.39 11.21
CA VAL A 98 -4.40 6.05 11.18
C VAL A 98 -4.60 6.64 9.81
N VAL A 99 -5.72 6.37 9.17
CA VAL A 99 -6.11 6.95 7.88
C VAL A 99 -7.50 7.55 8.03
N TYR A 100 -7.64 8.85 7.80
CA TYR A 100 -8.96 9.48 7.63
C TYR A 100 -9.31 9.51 6.15
N ASP A 101 -10.47 8.98 5.80
CA ASP A 101 -10.94 8.90 4.42
C ASP A 101 -12.03 9.92 4.14
N GLU A 102 -11.77 10.87 3.23
CA GLU A 102 -12.77 11.85 2.82
C GLU A 102 -13.92 11.26 2.01
N HIS A 103 -13.75 10.09 1.40
CA HIS A 103 -14.83 9.44 0.64
C HIS A 103 -15.90 8.89 1.59
N SER A 104 -15.51 8.01 2.50
CA SER A 104 -16.42 7.39 3.48
C SER A 104 -16.67 8.22 4.75
N GLN A 105 -15.84 9.23 5.01
CA GLN A 105 -15.79 9.99 6.27
C GLN A 105 -15.45 9.15 7.50
N ASN A 106 -14.83 7.99 7.30
CA ASN A 106 -14.35 7.12 8.38
C ASN A 106 -12.89 7.44 8.74
N THR A 107 -12.54 7.16 10.00
CA THR A 107 -11.15 7.09 10.45
C THR A 107 -10.82 5.64 10.75
N PHE A 108 -9.90 5.07 9.97
CA PHE A 108 -9.39 3.73 10.16
C PHE A 108 -8.18 3.76 11.08
N LEU A 109 -8.18 2.91 12.10
CA LEU A 109 -7.05 2.70 12.99
C LEU A 109 -6.59 1.26 12.86
N PHE A 110 -5.33 1.03 12.52
CA PHE A 110 -4.82 -0.31 12.25
C PHE A 110 -3.36 -0.46 12.69
N ARG A 111 -2.97 -1.72 12.89
CA ARG A 111 -1.57 -2.08 13.16
C ARG A 111 -0.90 -2.37 11.83
N ASN A 112 0.08 -1.54 11.47
CA ASN A 112 0.90 -1.78 10.29
C ASN A 112 1.83 -2.99 10.54
N CYS A 113 2.09 -3.76 9.48
CA CYS A 113 3.01 -4.89 9.54
C CYS A 113 4.49 -4.47 9.40
N PHE A 114 4.73 -3.22 9.00
CA PHE A 114 6.05 -2.62 8.95
C PHE A 114 6.21 -1.56 10.04
N THR A 115 7.44 -1.45 10.54
CA THR A 115 7.93 -0.39 11.41
C THR A 115 9.00 0.41 10.69
N ALA A 116 9.39 1.56 11.26
CA ALA A 116 10.50 2.32 10.70
C ALA A 116 11.80 1.50 10.63
N THR A 117 12.06 0.61 11.59
CA THR A 117 13.28 -0.21 11.64
C THR A 117 13.36 -1.23 10.50
N ASP A 118 12.22 -1.79 10.07
CA ASP A 118 12.17 -2.78 9.00
C ASP A 118 12.60 -2.18 7.65
N VAL A 119 12.33 -0.89 7.43
CA VAL A 119 12.57 -0.22 6.14
C VAL A 119 13.84 0.63 6.15
N SER A 120 14.21 1.22 7.28
CA SER A 120 15.30 2.22 7.35
C SER A 120 16.64 1.69 6.82
N SER A 121 16.96 0.42 7.08
CA SER A 121 18.21 -0.19 6.62
C SER A 121 18.26 -0.46 5.11
N LEU A 122 17.09 -0.47 4.45
CA LEU A 122 16.95 -0.69 3.02
C LEU A 122 17.05 0.61 2.21
N LEU A 123 16.98 1.77 2.87
CA LEU A 123 17.05 3.07 2.21
C LEU A 123 18.49 3.55 2.04
N ASN A 124 18.83 4.00 0.82
CA ASN A 124 20.08 4.72 0.58
C ASN A 124 20.01 6.18 1.04
N PHE A 125 18.81 6.77 0.98
CA PHE A 125 18.52 8.17 1.31
C PHE A 125 17.11 8.27 1.88
N GLY A 126 16.84 9.37 2.59
CA GLY A 126 15.55 9.64 3.20
C GLY A 126 15.45 9.07 4.62
N THR A 127 14.34 9.40 5.28
CA THR A 127 13.99 8.99 6.63
C THR A 127 12.69 8.21 6.58
N VAL A 128 12.54 7.24 7.48
CA VAL A 128 11.28 6.51 7.66
C VAL A 128 10.57 7.07 8.88
N PHE A 129 9.31 7.46 8.71
CA PHE A 129 8.42 7.89 9.79
C PHE A 129 7.32 6.86 9.97
N ASP A 130 7.24 6.24 11.15
CA ASP A 130 6.13 5.35 11.52
C ASP A 130 5.14 6.06 12.45
N ASN A 131 4.04 5.38 12.79
CA ASN A 131 2.96 5.93 13.64
C ASN A 131 2.39 7.25 13.10
N GLN A 132 2.41 7.41 11.77
CA GLN A 132 1.91 8.60 11.10
C GLN A 132 0.38 8.56 10.99
N LYS A 133 -0.22 9.74 10.76
CA LYS A 133 -1.63 9.85 10.37
C LYS A 133 -1.73 10.34 8.93
N ALA A 134 -2.53 9.62 8.15
CA ALA A 134 -2.79 9.85 6.75
C ALA A 134 -4.18 10.44 6.51
N VAL A 135 -4.31 11.27 5.49
CA VAL A 135 -5.61 11.65 4.93
C VAL A 135 -5.72 11.20 3.49
N THR A 136 -6.75 10.40 3.21
CA THR A 136 -7.16 10.04 1.86
C THR A 136 -8.11 11.10 1.33
N VAL A 137 -7.65 11.84 0.32
CA VAL A 137 -8.43 12.90 -0.30
C VAL A 137 -9.15 12.44 -1.57
N ARG A 138 -10.17 13.19 -1.97
CA ARG A 138 -10.97 12.85 -3.17
C ARG A 138 -10.28 13.12 -4.51
N GLY A 139 -9.18 13.89 -4.50
CA GLY A 139 -8.50 14.37 -5.69
C GLY A 139 -7.47 15.44 -5.32
N THR A 140 -6.75 15.98 -6.31
CA THR A 140 -5.59 16.88 -6.10
C THR A 140 -5.89 18.38 -6.21
N ILE A 141 -7.14 18.76 -6.47
CA ILE A 141 -7.52 20.16 -6.75
C ILE A 141 -7.86 20.95 -5.47
N LEU A 142 -8.34 20.28 -4.42
CA LEU A 142 -8.94 20.96 -3.25
C LEU A 142 -7.95 21.21 -2.10
N GLN A 143 -6.69 20.80 -2.24
CA GLN A 143 -5.66 20.82 -1.19
C GLN A 143 -4.97 22.19 -1.13
N ASN A 144 -5.77 23.24 -0.89
CA ASN A 144 -5.24 24.58 -0.66
C ASN A 144 -4.59 24.70 0.73
N ARG A 145 -3.89 25.81 0.99
CA ARG A 145 -3.16 26.01 2.24
C ARG A 145 -4.04 25.93 3.49
N SER A 146 -5.26 26.45 3.43
CA SER A 146 -6.20 26.42 4.55
C SER A 146 -6.67 25.00 4.86
N PHE A 147 -6.95 24.22 3.81
CA PHE A 147 -7.28 22.79 3.94
C PHE A 147 -6.13 22.04 4.63
N MET A 148 -4.91 22.16 4.10
CA MET A 148 -3.74 21.46 4.66
C MET A 148 -3.43 21.88 6.10
N HIS A 149 -3.69 23.15 6.46
CA HIS A 149 -3.45 23.65 7.82
C HIS A 149 -4.28 22.92 8.87
N VAL A 150 -5.56 22.66 8.59
CA VAL A 150 -6.46 21.96 9.53
C VAL A 150 -5.94 20.55 9.79
N PHE A 151 -5.59 19.81 8.74
CA PHE A 151 -5.05 18.46 8.87
C PHE A 151 -3.72 18.45 9.61
N TYR A 152 -2.84 19.41 9.34
CA TYR A 152 -1.58 19.54 10.05
C TYR A 152 -1.77 19.79 11.55
N GLU A 153 -2.70 20.67 11.95
CA GLU A 153 -3.01 20.93 13.36
C GLU A 153 -3.54 19.68 14.09
N GLU A 154 -4.27 18.81 13.39
CA GLU A 154 -4.78 17.54 13.91
C GLU A 154 -3.74 16.39 13.88
N GLY A 155 -2.52 16.70 13.44
CA GLY A 155 -1.39 15.79 13.40
C GLY A 155 -1.40 14.82 12.21
N TYR A 156 -2.14 15.14 11.14
CA TYR A 156 -2.00 14.46 9.85
C TYR A 156 -0.75 14.95 9.13
N THR A 157 -0.02 13.99 8.58
CA THR A 157 1.36 14.18 8.13
C THR A 157 1.56 13.75 6.70
N ASP A 158 0.67 12.90 6.19
CA ASP A 158 0.64 12.48 4.80
C ASP A 158 -0.75 12.68 4.18
N ILE A 159 -0.76 13.03 2.89
CA ILE A 159 -1.95 13.24 2.07
C ILE A 159 -1.81 12.37 0.83
N GLU A 160 -2.74 11.44 0.64
CA GLU A 160 -2.75 10.44 -0.43
C GLU A 160 -4.19 10.19 -0.91
N MET A 161 -4.42 9.19 -1.77
CA MET A 161 -5.72 9.04 -2.44
C MET A 161 -6.28 7.60 -2.43
N GLU A 162 -5.61 6.61 -1.85
CA GLU A 162 -5.93 5.18 -2.08
C GLU A 162 -6.12 4.36 -0.80
N ALA A 163 -5.47 4.72 0.30
CA ALA A 163 -5.48 3.96 1.54
C ALA A 163 -6.89 3.83 2.12
N GLY A 164 -7.65 4.93 2.17
CA GLY A 164 -9.04 4.96 2.65
C GLY A 164 -9.98 4.03 1.88
N PRO A 165 -10.04 4.10 0.54
CA PRO A 165 -10.79 3.17 -0.28
C PRO A 165 -10.37 1.69 -0.11
N TYR A 166 -9.07 1.39 -0.06
CA TYR A 166 -8.61 0.03 0.23
C TYR A 166 -9.05 -0.44 1.62
N LEU A 167 -8.88 0.40 2.64
CA LEU A 167 -9.28 0.09 4.02
C LEU A 167 -10.78 -0.08 4.14
N SER A 168 -11.59 0.70 3.42
CA SER A 168 -13.04 0.51 3.36
C SER A 168 -13.38 -0.89 2.87
N GLY A 169 -12.78 -1.36 1.77
CA GLY A 169 -12.98 -2.72 1.27
C GLY A 169 -12.48 -3.79 2.25
N ILE A 170 -11.32 -3.58 2.86
CA ILE A 170 -10.76 -4.52 3.85
C ILE A 170 -11.68 -4.65 5.07
N TYR A 171 -12.22 -3.56 5.60
CA TYR A 171 -13.08 -3.59 6.79
C TYR A 171 -14.52 -4.04 6.50
N GLU A 172 -14.94 -4.04 5.24
CA GLU A 172 -16.23 -4.59 4.82
C GLU A 172 -16.17 -6.11 4.57
N ASP A 173 -15.07 -6.59 3.98
CA ASP A 173 -14.94 -7.97 3.49
C ASP A 173 -14.15 -8.92 4.41
N VAL A 174 -13.55 -8.43 5.52
CA VAL A 174 -12.76 -9.22 6.49
C VAL A 174 -13.46 -9.36 7.84
#